data_AF-A0A351ZYZ0-F1
#
_entry.id   AF-A0A351ZYZ0-F1
#
_cell.length_a   1.000
_cell.length_b   1.000
_cell.length_c   1.000
_cell.angle_alpha   90.00
_cell.angle_beta   90.00
_cell.angle_gamma   90.00
#
_symmetry.space_group_name_H-M   'P 1'
#
loop_
_entity.id
_entity.type
_entity.pdbx_description
1 polymer ?
#
loop_
_entity_poly.entity_id
_entity_poly.type
_entity_poly.pdbx_seq_one_letter_code
_entity_poly.pdbx_strand_id
1 'polypeptide(L)'
;MDGAGLCIGTCMATGLAHVEGFCRAARGCFMPGRGAASDAQERIRPRGSHTDHRTPKRSGRFTHGGRPCQAHHCGVAPGANRSGSAALGTVPSCDIRRRFGPMGSPHERGDPARHRHDSTTMNITRAFSDPELISGMTLVDTHELPWPGATFSISQASQAPDVARSYELLASALGVARRHIATVHQVHGAEVVCIDDPDSIAMNQERQADALITSCRGVVLGVKLADCCGVLLHDPVREVVAAIHSGWRGTAANITAHAITLLAGRYGCMASDLQAWLSPCASGRVYEVGVDVHEVLGRYCRPRADGKWLFDNHRAIVDQLVSSGVLQRRISVDEMCTITDLRYHSYRRDRGRSGRMLAFIGMREKP
;
A
#
# COMPACT_ATOMS: atom_id res chain seq x y z
N MET A 1 61.41 -17.36 -25.82
CA MET A 1 61.32 -18.70 -26.44
C MET A 1 59.95 -18.78 -27.12
N ASP A 2 59.61 -17.83 -27.99
CA ASP A 2 60.13 -17.56 -29.36
C ASP A 2 59.28 -18.35 -30.38
N GLY A 3 58.82 -17.79 -31.50
CA GLY A 3 58.97 -16.43 -32.02
C GLY A 3 58.25 -16.27 -33.37
N ALA A 4 58.22 -15.03 -33.89
CA ALA A 4 57.66 -14.57 -35.17
C ALA A 4 57.73 -15.58 -36.36
N GLY A 5 56.77 -15.65 -37.29
CA GLY A 5 56.28 -14.61 -38.23
C GLY A 5 56.34 -15.18 -39.67
N LEU A 6 55.94 -14.55 -40.79
CA LEU A 6 55.24 -13.29 -41.09
C LEU A 6 54.86 -13.28 -42.62
N CYS A 7 53.70 -12.73 -43.02
CA CYS A 7 53.26 -12.36 -44.41
C CYS A 7 53.16 -13.51 -45.46
N ILE A 8 52.45 -13.44 -46.62
CA ILE A 8 52.00 -12.41 -47.60
C ILE A 8 50.62 -12.85 -48.21
N GLY A 9 49.69 -12.06 -48.78
CA GLY A 9 49.58 -10.59 -48.92
C GLY A 9 48.50 -9.99 -49.91
N THR A 10 47.83 -10.74 -50.80
CA THR A 10 46.87 -10.21 -51.84
C THR A 10 45.39 -10.40 -51.46
N CYS A 11 44.42 -9.47 -51.56
CA CYS A 11 44.21 -8.16 -52.23
C CYS A 11 43.51 -8.18 -53.63
N MET A 12 42.17 -8.12 -53.62
CA MET A 12 41.26 -7.35 -54.51
C MET A 12 39.98 -7.07 -53.66
N ALA A 13 39.47 -5.84 -53.46
CA ALA A 13 38.91 -4.86 -54.41
C ALA A 13 37.68 -5.43 -55.14
N THR A 14 36.47 -4.84 -55.18
CA THR A 14 35.92 -3.49 -54.90
C THR A 14 34.46 -3.61 -54.39
N GLY A 15 33.76 -2.63 -53.81
CA GLY A 15 34.01 -1.19 -53.68
C GLY A 15 32.96 -0.49 -52.80
N LEU A 16 33.22 0.77 -52.44
CA LEU A 16 32.42 1.58 -51.50
C LEU A 16 31.31 2.40 -52.20
N ALA A 17 30.32 2.82 -51.40
CA ALA A 17 29.74 4.16 -51.50
C ALA A 17 29.64 4.81 -50.10
N HIS A 18 30.31 5.96 -49.93
CA HIS A 18 30.12 6.92 -48.83
C HIS A 18 28.75 7.64 -48.98
N VAL A 19 28.22 8.50 -48.09
CA VAL A 19 28.84 9.58 -47.30
C VAL A 19 28.08 9.87 -45.98
N GLU A 20 28.89 10.25 -45.00
CA GLU A 20 28.72 11.04 -43.76
C GLU A 20 27.51 12.02 -43.69
N GLY A 21 27.03 12.47 -42.52
CA GLY A 21 27.43 12.19 -41.13
C GLY A 21 27.00 13.33 -40.19
N PHE A 22 27.11 13.16 -38.86
CA PHE A 22 27.15 14.28 -37.89
C PHE A 22 27.65 13.80 -36.51
N CYS A 23 28.87 14.19 -36.08
CA CYS A 23 29.35 13.95 -34.71
C CYS A 23 30.56 14.83 -34.32
N ARG A 24 30.32 15.84 -33.46
CA ARG A 24 31.25 16.67 -32.64
C ARG A 24 30.36 17.71 -31.92
N ALA A 25 30.56 18.17 -30.69
CA ALA A 25 31.61 17.99 -29.68
C ALA A 25 30.93 17.87 -28.28
N ALA A 26 31.57 17.76 -27.11
CA ALA A 26 32.97 17.95 -26.74
C ALA A 26 33.38 17.05 -25.54
N ARG A 27 34.68 16.84 -25.37
CA ARG A 27 35.29 16.38 -24.10
C ARG A 27 36.17 17.50 -23.55
N GLY A 28 36.17 17.67 -22.23
CA GLY A 28 37.09 18.55 -21.51
C GLY A 28 37.19 18.11 -20.06
N CYS A 29 38.37 17.64 -19.64
CA CYS A 29 38.64 17.27 -18.26
C CYS A 29 39.47 18.36 -17.59
N PHE A 30 39.18 18.73 -16.33
CA PHE A 30 40.22 18.86 -15.29
C PHE A 30 39.63 18.95 -13.88
N MET A 31 40.37 18.44 -12.90
CA MET A 31 40.19 18.61 -11.46
C MET A 31 41.50 19.17 -10.88
N PRO A 32 41.43 20.08 -9.91
CA PRO A 32 42.01 19.81 -8.58
C PRO A 32 41.04 20.26 -7.47
N GLY A 33 41.21 19.99 -6.18
CA GLY A 33 42.29 19.36 -5.41
C GLY A 33 41.95 19.58 -3.92
N ARG A 34 42.46 18.75 -3.00
CA ARG A 34 42.10 18.85 -1.56
C ARG A 34 42.80 20.02 -0.87
N GLY A 35 42.10 20.68 0.07
CA GLY A 35 42.65 21.61 1.05
C GLY A 35 41.77 21.64 2.30
N ALA A 36 42.38 21.73 3.49
CA ALA A 36 41.70 21.70 4.79
C ALA A 36 42.12 22.91 5.65
N ALA A 37 41.52 23.02 6.85
CA ALA A 37 41.65 24.12 7.83
C ALA A 37 40.87 25.40 7.45
N SER A 38 40.35 26.22 8.39
CA SER A 38 40.08 26.05 9.82
C SER A 38 39.17 27.20 10.31
N ASP A 39 38.55 27.01 11.48
CA ASP A 39 37.92 27.99 12.39
C ASP A 39 37.83 29.48 12.01
N ALA A 40 36.60 30.00 12.09
CA ALA A 40 36.32 31.25 12.82
C ALA A 40 34.85 31.31 13.25
N GLN A 41 34.62 31.53 14.54
CA GLN A 41 33.31 31.88 15.10
C GLN A 41 33.09 33.39 14.96
N GLU A 42 31.87 33.85 14.66
CA GLU A 42 31.41 35.09 15.29
C GLU A 42 29.89 35.15 15.49
N ARG A 43 29.48 35.40 16.74
CA ARG A 43 28.10 35.67 17.14
C ARG A 43 27.94 37.17 17.35
N ILE A 44 27.09 37.85 16.57
CA ILE A 44 26.65 39.22 16.93
C ILE A 44 25.13 39.40 16.80
N ARG A 45 24.50 39.60 17.96
CA ARG A 45 23.23 40.28 18.27
C ARG A 45 23.43 40.85 19.71
N PRO A 46 22.68 41.85 20.24
CA PRO A 46 21.33 42.30 19.84
C PRO A 46 21.11 43.84 19.92
N ARG A 47 19.83 44.26 20.11
CA ARG A 47 19.21 45.61 20.28
C ARG A 47 18.67 46.19 18.96
N GLY A 48 17.50 46.81 18.86
CA GLY A 48 16.37 47.09 19.79
C GLY A 48 15.50 48.18 19.13
N SER A 49 14.19 48.03 18.92
CA SER A 49 13.07 48.39 19.82
C SER A 49 12.12 49.40 19.12
N HIS A 50 10.81 49.40 19.45
CA HIS A 50 9.75 50.33 18.98
C HIS A 50 9.27 50.16 17.51
N THR A 51 7.99 50.31 17.12
CA THR A 51 6.76 50.65 17.91
C THR A 51 5.48 50.06 17.29
N ASP A 52 4.43 50.06 18.12
CA ASP A 52 3.03 49.63 17.91
C ASP A 52 2.27 50.38 16.79
N HIS A 53 1.29 49.72 16.15
CA HIS A 53 0.05 50.37 15.68
C HIS A 53 -1.09 49.37 15.36
N ARG A 54 -2.12 49.38 16.23
CA ARG A 54 -3.54 49.02 15.97
C ARG A 54 -4.12 49.91 14.83
N THR A 55 -5.20 49.64 14.08
CA THR A 55 -6.41 48.76 14.19
C THR A 55 -7.14 48.71 12.81
N PRO A 56 -8.21 47.91 12.58
CA PRO A 56 -8.76 47.63 11.24
C PRO A 56 -9.90 48.57 10.78
N LYS A 57 -10.31 48.48 9.50
CA LYS A 57 -11.54 49.09 8.96
C LYS A 57 -12.48 48.08 8.29
N ARG A 58 -13.78 48.39 8.37
CA ARG A 58 -14.94 47.57 7.97
C ARG A 58 -15.44 47.86 6.55
N SER A 59 -16.33 46.94 6.12
CA SER A 59 -17.55 47.15 5.32
C SER A 59 -17.47 47.49 3.82
N GLY A 60 -18.09 46.61 3.03
CA GLY A 60 -18.63 46.86 1.70
C GLY A 60 -19.82 45.92 1.46
N ARG A 61 -21.03 46.47 1.33
CA ARG A 61 -22.30 45.72 1.19
C ARG A 61 -22.70 45.78 -0.29
N PHE A 62 -23.12 44.67 -0.89
CA PHE A 62 -23.91 44.69 -2.13
C PHE A 62 -25.02 43.63 -2.10
N THR A 63 -26.15 43.95 -2.73
CA THR A 63 -27.42 43.22 -2.68
C THR A 63 -28.08 43.16 -4.06
N HIS A 64 -29.04 42.23 -4.23
CA HIS A 64 -29.80 41.90 -5.46
C HIS A 64 -29.01 41.08 -6.49
N GLY A 65 -29.61 40.14 -7.22
CA GLY A 65 -30.96 39.52 -7.20
C GLY A 65 -30.89 38.27 -8.11
N GLY A 66 -31.51 37.13 -7.83
CA GLY A 66 -32.96 36.93 -7.81
C GLY A 66 -33.39 36.14 -9.07
N ARG A 67 -33.64 34.82 -8.93
CA ARG A 67 -34.46 33.97 -9.83
C ARG A 67 -34.51 32.52 -9.31
N PRO A 68 -35.65 32.04 -8.77
CA PRO A 68 -35.91 30.61 -8.61
C PRO A 68 -36.60 30.06 -9.87
N CYS A 69 -36.13 28.94 -10.41
CA CYS A 69 -36.87 28.22 -11.45
C CYS A 69 -38.03 27.42 -10.82
N GLN A 70 -39.24 27.66 -11.32
CA GLN A 70 -40.43 26.91 -10.93
C GLN A 70 -40.44 25.54 -11.62
N ALA A 71 -40.81 24.49 -10.88
CA ALA A 71 -41.17 23.20 -11.46
C ALA A 71 -42.69 23.16 -11.69
N HIS A 72 -43.12 22.79 -12.89
CA HIS A 72 -44.55 22.72 -13.24
C HIS A 72 -45.25 21.52 -12.59
N HIS A 73 -46.51 21.74 -12.21
CA HIS A 73 -47.46 20.68 -11.88
C HIS A 73 -47.82 19.82 -13.10
N CYS A 74 -48.01 18.52 -12.86
CA CYS A 74 -49.11 17.75 -13.43
C CYS A 74 -49.71 16.84 -12.34
N GLY A 75 -51.04 16.90 -12.16
CA GLY A 75 -51.82 15.75 -11.64
C GLY A 75 -51.97 14.68 -12.73
N VAL A 76 -52.67 13.56 -12.55
CA VAL A 76 -53.84 13.29 -11.69
C VAL A 76 -53.82 11.83 -11.20
N ALA A 77 -54.54 11.54 -10.11
CA ALA A 77 -54.75 10.22 -9.47
C ALA A 77 -55.94 9.45 -10.14
N PRO A 78 -56.67 8.48 -9.51
CA PRO A 78 -56.50 7.76 -8.23
C PRO A 78 -56.78 6.23 -8.28
N GLY A 79 -56.60 5.55 -7.13
CA GLY A 79 -57.13 4.20 -6.87
C GLY A 79 -57.18 3.86 -5.37
N ALA A 80 -58.38 3.69 -4.81
CA ALA A 80 -58.61 3.21 -3.44
C ALA A 80 -58.46 1.66 -3.36
N ASN A 81 -58.47 0.94 -2.23
CA ASN A 81 -59.27 1.11 -1.00
C ASN A 81 -58.80 0.07 0.08
N ARG A 82 -58.86 0.41 1.39
CA ARG A 82 -59.25 -0.43 2.59
C ARG A 82 -58.68 -1.88 2.78
N SER A 83 -58.52 -2.50 3.97
CA SER A 83 -58.81 -2.19 5.39
C SER A 83 -58.34 -3.35 6.33
N GLY A 84 -58.21 -3.10 7.65
CA GLY A 84 -58.15 -4.13 8.72
C GLY A 84 -56.72 -4.57 9.12
N SER A 85 -56.23 -4.59 10.37
CA SER A 85 -56.75 -4.74 11.76
C SER A 85 -56.49 -6.13 12.37
N ALA A 86 -55.51 -6.16 13.29
CA ALA A 86 -55.32 -7.02 14.48
C ALA A 86 -55.73 -8.52 14.49
N ALA A 87 -54.82 -9.39 14.94
CA ALA A 87 -54.94 -10.10 16.23
C ALA A 87 -53.67 -10.92 16.58
N LEU A 88 -53.49 -11.20 17.88
CA LEU A 88 -52.43 -12.05 18.43
C LEU A 88 -52.77 -13.55 18.31
N GLY A 89 -51.72 -14.40 18.23
CA GLY A 89 -51.85 -15.85 18.36
C GLY A 89 -50.84 -16.40 19.37
N THR A 90 -51.33 -16.91 20.49
CA THR A 90 -50.54 -17.57 21.55
C THR A 90 -50.49 -19.09 21.36
N VAL A 91 -49.39 -19.72 21.77
CA VAL A 91 -49.21 -21.18 21.87
C VAL A 91 -48.31 -21.50 23.07
N PRO A 92 -48.40 -22.70 23.68
CA PRO A 92 -48.55 -22.76 25.14
C PRO A 92 -47.32 -23.24 25.92
N SER A 93 -47.31 -22.91 27.20
CA SER A 93 -46.39 -23.42 28.22
C SER A 93 -46.60 -24.90 28.54
N CYS A 94 -45.51 -25.67 28.69
CA CYS A 94 -45.53 -26.95 29.38
C CYS A 94 -44.67 -26.85 30.66
N ASP A 95 -45.32 -26.87 31.82
CA ASP A 95 -44.69 -26.86 33.15
C ASP A 95 -44.69 -28.29 33.70
N ILE A 96 -43.51 -28.91 33.83
CA ILE A 96 -43.34 -30.19 34.54
C ILE A 96 -42.38 -29.97 35.71
N ARG A 97 -42.97 -29.83 36.90
CA ARG A 97 -42.25 -29.86 38.17
C ARG A 97 -41.87 -31.29 38.53
N ARG A 98 -40.59 -31.53 38.84
CA ARG A 98 -40.20 -32.58 39.79
C ARG A 98 -39.28 -32.00 40.86
N ARG A 99 -39.55 -32.39 42.11
CA ARG A 99 -38.82 -32.00 43.32
C ARG A 99 -37.55 -32.83 43.45
N PHE A 100 -36.52 -32.33 44.13
CA PHE A 100 -35.93 -32.94 45.33
C PHE A 100 -34.92 -31.98 46.00
N GLY A 101 -34.75 -32.11 47.32
CA GLY A 101 -33.82 -31.33 48.14
C GLY A 101 -32.55 -32.12 48.51
N PRO A 102 -31.86 -31.80 49.63
CA PRO A 102 -30.52 -31.19 49.51
C PRO A 102 -29.37 -31.93 50.24
N MET A 103 -28.18 -31.32 50.16
CA MET A 103 -26.93 -31.54 50.91
C MET A 103 -25.90 -32.54 50.34
N GLY A 104 -24.63 -32.10 50.35
CA GLY A 104 -23.45 -32.87 49.96
C GLY A 104 -22.28 -31.95 49.56
N SER A 105 -21.35 -31.72 50.49
CA SER A 105 -20.04 -31.10 50.26
C SER A 105 -18.95 -32.07 50.77
N PRO A 106 -17.64 -31.80 50.60
CA PRO A 106 -16.95 -30.94 49.63
C PRO A 106 -15.93 -31.73 48.76
N HIS A 107 -15.61 -31.27 47.55
CA HIS A 107 -14.33 -31.65 46.92
C HIS A 107 -13.62 -30.45 46.31
N GLU A 108 -12.35 -30.36 46.71
CA GLU A 108 -11.18 -29.68 46.15
C GLU A 108 -11.37 -28.60 45.08
N ARG A 109 -10.81 -27.41 45.40
CA ARG A 109 -10.57 -26.32 44.47
C ARG A 109 -9.48 -26.70 43.45
N GLY A 110 -9.86 -27.40 42.39
CA GLY A 110 -9.17 -27.30 41.13
C GLY A 110 -9.45 -25.94 40.50
N ASP A 111 -8.44 -25.09 40.37
CA ASP A 111 -8.55 -23.83 39.64
C ASP A 111 -8.88 -24.13 38.17
N PRO A 112 -10.06 -23.73 37.65
CA PRO A 112 -10.32 -23.79 36.24
C PRO A 112 -9.54 -22.66 35.59
N ALA A 113 -8.24 -22.91 35.36
CA ALA A 113 -7.42 -22.21 34.41
C ALA A 113 -8.15 -22.24 33.08
N ARG A 114 -8.97 -21.20 32.84
CA ARG A 114 -9.84 -21.11 31.68
C ARG A 114 -8.94 -21.24 30.47
N HIS A 115 -9.12 -22.32 29.71
CA HIS A 115 -8.56 -22.46 28.38
C HIS A 115 -8.93 -21.20 27.61
N ARG A 116 -7.97 -20.26 27.51
CA ARG A 116 -8.11 -19.14 26.59
C ARG A 116 -8.13 -19.77 25.23
N HIS A 117 -9.21 -19.54 24.49
CA HIS A 117 -9.24 -19.83 23.06
C HIS A 117 -8.24 -18.89 22.40
N ASP A 118 -6.98 -19.33 22.35
CA ASP A 118 -5.90 -18.61 21.70
C ASP A 118 -5.97 -18.85 20.19
N SER A 119 -6.96 -18.21 19.57
CA SER A 119 -7.10 -18.12 18.13
C SER A 119 -7.58 -16.72 17.78
N THR A 120 -6.75 -15.72 18.09
CA THR A 120 -6.89 -14.35 17.60
C THR A 120 -6.54 -14.32 16.10
N THR A 121 -7.30 -15.06 15.29
CA THR A 121 -7.02 -15.28 13.88
C THR A 121 -7.57 -14.12 13.05
N MET A 122 -6.71 -13.13 12.84
CA MET A 122 -6.97 -12.06 11.88
C MET A 122 -7.16 -12.64 10.47
N ASN A 123 -8.21 -12.22 9.76
CA ASN A 123 -8.45 -12.64 8.38
C ASN A 123 -7.30 -12.17 7.46
N ILE A 124 -6.55 -13.11 6.88
CA ILE A 124 -5.36 -12.85 6.06
C ILE A 124 -5.39 -13.74 4.80
N THR A 125 -5.14 -13.15 3.62
CA THR A 125 -4.73 -13.92 2.43
C THR A 125 -3.20 -14.03 2.39
N ARG A 126 -2.64 -15.20 2.05
CA ARG A 126 -1.17 -15.40 1.98
C ARG A 126 -0.65 -15.05 0.58
N ALA A 127 0.52 -14.42 0.53
CA ALA A 127 1.16 -14.03 -0.73
C ALA A 127 2.08 -15.13 -1.30
N PHE A 128 2.90 -15.74 -0.44
CA PHE A 128 3.82 -16.81 -0.80
C PHE A 128 3.55 -18.08 0.03
N SER A 129 3.89 -19.24 -0.54
CA SER A 129 3.77 -20.55 0.12
C SER A 129 5.00 -20.95 0.95
N ASP A 130 6.07 -20.16 0.89
CA ASP A 130 7.32 -20.39 1.60
C ASP A 130 7.12 -20.29 3.13
N PRO A 131 7.41 -21.34 3.92
CA PRO A 131 7.22 -21.33 5.37
C PRO A 131 8.16 -20.36 6.11
N GLU A 132 9.30 -19.99 5.52
CA GLU A 132 10.21 -19.00 6.10
C GLU A 132 9.70 -17.56 5.93
N LEU A 133 8.70 -17.34 5.07
CA LEU A 133 8.09 -16.02 4.88
C LEU A 133 6.87 -15.80 5.77
N ILE A 134 6.81 -14.59 6.33
CA ILE A 134 5.60 -14.00 6.91
C ILE A 134 5.05 -13.06 5.84
N SER A 135 4.12 -13.51 5.01
CA SER A 135 3.67 -12.74 3.84
C SER A 135 2.18 -12.85 3.54
N GLY A 136 1.59 -11.75 3.10
CA GLY A 136 0.17 -11.71 2.76
C GLY A 136 -0.45 -10.33 2.74
N MET A 137 -1.77 -10.30 2.83
CA MET A 137 -2.54 -9.08 3.03
C MET A 137 -3.71 -9.36 3.99
N THR A 138 -3.93 -8.43 4.94
CA THR A 138 -5.09 -8.49 5.83
C THR A 138 -6.39 -8.22 5.08
N LEU A 139 -7.48 -8.84 5.49
CA LEU A 139 -8.82 -8.61 4.96
C LEU A 139 -9.64 -7.72 5.91
N VAL A 140 -10.88 -7.41 5.53
CA VAL A 140 -11.88 -6.85 6.46
C VAL A 140 -12.16 -7.89 7.54
N ASP A 141 -12.06 -7.47 8.80
CA ASP A 141 -12.26 -8.33 9.96
C ASP A 141 -12.96 -7.57 11.07
N THR A 142 -14.22 -7.91 11.33
CA THR A 142 -15.05 -7.28 12.36
C THR A 142 -15.29 -8.18 13.57
N HIS A 143 -14.44 -9.19 13.81
CA HIS A 143 -14.58 -10.06 14.99
C HIS A 143 -14.24 -9.30 16.29
N GLU A 144 -13.12 -8.59 16.28
CA GLU A 144 -12.56 -7.89 17.44
C GLU A 144 -12.85 -6.38 17.44
N LEU A 145 -13.29 -5.82 16.31
CA LEU A 145 -13.44 -4.38 16.10
C LEU A 145 -14.76 -4.08 15.36
N PRO A 146 -15.48 -3.00 15.73
CA PRO A 146 -16.66 -2.57 14.99
C PRO A 146 -16.27 -2.12 13.57
N TRP A 147 -17.23 -2.11 12.64
CA TRP A 147 -17.00 -1.66 11.26
C TRP A 147 -16.29 -0.28 11.22
N PRO A 148 -15.17 -0.11 10.48
CA PRO A 148 -14.72 -0.91 9.34
C PRO A 148 -14.00 -2.22 9.71
N GLY A 149 -13.82 -2.51 11.00
CA GLY A 149 -13.06 -3.66 11.49
C GLY A 149 -11.58 -3.34 11.54
N ALA A 150 -10.75 -4.38 11.45
CA ALA A 150 -9.31 -4.23 11.42
C ALA A 150 -8.84 -3.30 10.29
N THR A 151 -8.08 -2.28 10.66
CA THR A 151 -7.67 -1.18 9.79
C THR A 151 -6.34 -0.58 10.22
N PHE A 152 -5.47 -0.31 9.25
CA PHE A 152 -4.13 0.21 9.49
C PHE A 152 -4.03 1.72 9.24
N SER A 153 -5.17 2.43 9.28
CA SER A 153 -5.23 3.90 9.20
C SER A 153 -6.49 4.48 9.87
N ILE A 154 -6.37 5.73 10.31
CA ILE A 154 -7.48 6.56 10.80
C ILE A 154 -8.36 6.94 9.60
N SER A 155 -9.68 7.00 9.82
CA SER A 155 -10.68 7.35 8.81
C SER A 155 -11.87 8.05 9.50
N GLN A 156 -12.92 8.39 8.75
CA GLN A 156 -14.17 8.87 9.33
C GLN A 156 -14.89 7.81 10.19
N ALA A 157 -14.47 6.54 10.12
CA ALA A 157 -15.05 5.43 10.85
C ALA A 157 -14.05 4.65 11.73
N SER A 158 -12.79 5.10 11.83
CA SER A 158 -11.75 4.45 12.65
C SER A 158 -10.82 5.48 13.27
N GLN A 159 -10.50 5.29 14.54
CA GLN A 159 -9.69 6.17 15.37
C GLN A 159 -8.34 5.53 15.73
N ALA A 160 -7.45 6.29 16.36
CA ALA A 160 -6.12 5.81 16.75
C ALA A 160 -6.14 4.51 17.61
N PRO A 161 -7.06 4.30 18.57
CA PRO A 161 -7.15 3.05 19.31
C PRO A 161 -7.48 1.83 18.43
N ASP A 162 -8.34 1.99 17.41
CA ASP A 162 -8.70 0.90 16.49
C ASP A 162 -7.50 0.47 15.64
N VAL A 163 -6.71 1.46 15.20
CA VAL A 163 -5.46 1.22 14.45
C VAL A 163 -4.43 0.52 15.34
N ALA A 164 -4.24 0.99 16.59
CA ALA A 164 -3.36 0.34 17.55
C ALA A 164 -3.79 -1.11 17.81
N ARG A 165 -5.08 -1.35 18.07
CA ARG A 165 -5.62 -2.71 18.25
C ARG A 165 -5.41 -3.58 17.01
N SER A 166 -5.69 -3.08 15.81
CA SER A 166 -5.47 -3.79 14.54
C SER A 166 -4.02 -4.25 14.36
N TYR A 167 -3.08 -3.42 14.77
CA TYR A 167 -1.65 -3.73 14.77
C TYR A 167 -1.26 -4.79 15.80
N GLU A 168 -1.83 -4.78 17.01
CA GLU A 168 -1.60 -5.84 18.02
C GLU A 168 -2.22 -7.19 17.58
N LEU A 169 -3.42 -7.15 16.98
CA LEU A 169 -4.08 -8.32 16.40
C LEU A 169 -3.21 -8.95 15.30
N LEU A 170 -2.66 -8.11 14.40
CA LEU A 170 -1.73 -8.58 13.36
C LEU A 170 -0.44 -9.15 13.96
N ALA A 171 0.19 -8.44 14.90
CA ALA A 171 1.42 -8.89 15.55
C ALA A 171 1.25 -10.28 16.19
N SER A 172 0.15 -10.48 16.92
CA SER A 172 -0.24 -11.77 17.48
C SER A 172 -0.45 -12.84 16.40
N ALA A 173 -1.24 -12.56 15.36
CA ALA A 173 -1.55 -13.51 14.29
C ALA A 173 -0.32 -13.92 13.44
N LEU A 174 0.70 -13.06 13.33
CA LEU A 174 1.95 -13.36 12.63
C LEU A 174 3.01 -14.02 13.52
N GLY A 175 2.84 -13.97 14.84
CA GLY A 175 3.83 -14.44 15.81
C GLY A 175 5.06 -13.53 15.93
N VAL A 176 4.88 -12.21 15.83
CA VAL A 176 5.97 -11.22 15.89
C VAL A 176 5.68 -10.13 16.92
N ALA A 177 6.72 -9.46 17.42
CA ALA A 177 6.54 -8.28 18.26
C ALA A 177 6.03 -7.10 17.41
N ARG A 178 5.04 -6.34 17.91
CA ARG A 178 4.50 -5.14 17.23
C ARG A 178 5.59 -4.20 16.70
N ARG A 179 6.63 -3.96 17.50
CA ARG A 179 7.76 -3.07 17.15
C ARG A 179 8.54 -3.52 15.90
N HIS A 180 8.47 -4.79 15.49
CA HIS A 180 9.13 -5.30 14.29
C HIS A 180 8.26 -5.14 13.02
N ILE A 181 7.01 -4.66 13.13
CA ILE A 181 6.15 -4.33 11.98
C ILE A 181 6.46 -2.89 11.54
N ALA A 182 7.22 -2.77 10.47
CA ALA A 182 7.65 -1.51 9.87
C ALA A 182 6.67 -1.00 8.81
N THR A 183 6.33 0.28 8.88
CA THR A 183 5.51 0.99 7.88
C THR A 183 6.04 2.41 7.69
N VAL A 184 5.55 3.11 6.67
CA VAL A 184 5.95 4.48 6.31
C VAL A 184 4.73 5.40 6.13
N HIS A 185 4.95 6.70 6.08
CA HIS A 185 3.92 7.67 5.71
C HIS A 185 3.79 7.74 4.18
N GLN A 186 2.87 6.93 3.63
CA GLN A 186 2.61 6.84 2.19
C GLN A 186 2.05 8.14 1.62
N VAL A 187 2.73 8.69 0.61
CA VAL A 187 2.39 9.95 -0.06
C VAL A 187 1.98 9.76 -1.52
N HIS A 188 1.90 8.51 -2.00
CA HIS A 188 1.70 8.13 -3.40
C HIS A 188 2.84 8.61 -4.33
N GLY A 189 4.06 8.70 -3.80
CA GLY A 189 5.28 9.02 -4.53
C GLY A 189 6.02 7.77 -5.03
N ALA A 190 7.34 7.89 -5.19
CA ALA A 190 8.23 6.81 -5.60
C ALA A 190 9.46 6.63 -4.69
N GLU A 191 9.42 7.23 -3.49
CA GLU A 191 10.48 7.12 -2.47
C GLU A 191 10.45 5.75 -1.78
N VAL A 192 11.66 5.22 -1.51
CA VAL A 192 11.88 3.87 -1.00
C VAL A 192 12.80 3.92 0.23
N VAL A 193 12.35 3.36 1.35
CA VAL A 193 13.13 3.29 2.60
C VAL A 193 13.74 1.91 2.76
N CYS A 194 15.07 1.85 2.90
CA CYS A 194 15.78 0.63 3.29
C CYS A 194 15.88 0.56 4.82
N ILE A 195 15.48 -0.58 5.39
CA ILE A 195 15.59 -0.89 6.82
C ILE A 195 16.67 -1.97 6.96
N ASP A 196 17.87 -1.54 7.33
CA ASP A 196 19.02 -2.43 7.56
C ASP A 196 19.31 -2.64 9.07
N ASP A 197 18.50 -2.00 9.91
CA ASP A 197 18.57 -2.05 11.37
C ASP A 197 17.12 -2.09 11.94
N PRO A 198 16.71 -3.15 12.66
CA PRO A 198 15.40 -3.23 13.30
C PRO A 198 15.11 -2.10 14.30
N ASP A 199 16.11 -1.54 14.98
CA ASP A 199 15.89 -0.46 15.95
C ASP A 199 15.53 0.87 15.26
N SER A 200 15.86 1.01 13.97
CA SER A 200 15.47 2.17 13.15
C SER A 200 13.96 2.21 12.81
N ILE A 201 13.20 1.12 13.01
CA ILE A 201 11.79 1.00 12.59
C ILE A 201 10.92 2.14 13.15
N ALA A 202 11.09 2.49 14.43
CA ALA A 202 10.32 3.56 15.07
C ALA A 202 10.54 4.93 14.38
N MET A 203 11.77 5.21 13.93
CA MET A 203 12.13 6.46 13.24
C MET A 203 11.62 6.52 11.79
N ASN A 204 11.25 5.38 11.20
CA ASN A 204 10.80 5.29 9.81
C ASN A 204 9.29 5.48 9.65
N GLN A 205 8.48 5.40 10.72
CA GLN A 205 7.02 5.47 10.64
C GLN A 205 6.50 6.78 10.02
N GLU A 206 7.16 7.91 10.33
CA GLU A 206 6.81 9.24 9.81
C GLU A 206 7.57 9.62 8.52
N ARG A 207 8.46 8.77 8.01
CA ARG A 207 9.16 9.07 6.74
C ARG A 207 8.17 9.00 5.58
N GLN A 208 8.21 10.03 4.74
CA GLN A 208 7.44 10.06 3.49
C GLN A 208 8.07 9.10 2.48
N ALA A 209 7.42 7.97 2.27
CA ALA A 209 7.85 6.93 1.34
C ALA A 209 6.67 6.01 1.01
N ASP A 210 6.76 5.35 -0.15
CA ASP A 210 5.73 4.43 -0.63
C ASP A 210 6.28 3.01 -0.84
N ALA A 211 7.55 2.76 -0.59
CA ALA A 211 8.11 1.42 -0.52
C ALA A 211 9.11 1.23 0.63
N LEU A 212 9.26 -0.03 1.02
CA LEU A 212 10.17 -0.51 2.05
C LEU A 212 10.98 -1.69 1.52
N ILE A 213 12.25 -1.80 1.92
CA ILE A 213 13.14 -2.95 1.64
C ILE A 213 13.87 -3.34 2.93
N THR A 214 14.08 -4.64 3.18
CA THR A 214 14.94 -5.12 4.28
C THR A 214 15.57 -6.48 3.98
N SER A 215 16.79 -6.71 4.48
CA SER A 215 17.41 -8.02 4.63
C SER A 215 17.37 -8.53 6.09
N CYS A 216 16.78 -7.77 7.02
CA CYS A 216 16.68 -8.14 8.43
C CYS A 216 15.59 -9.21 8.62
N ARG A 217 15.99 -10.43 8.98
CA ARG A 217 15.08 -11.44 9.51
C ARG A 217 14.43 -10.94 10.81
N GLY A 218 13.18 -11.37 11.06
CA GLY A 218 12.36 -10.89 12.17
C GLY A 218 11.60 -9.59 11.89
N VAL A 219 12.00 -8.80 10.88
CA VAL A 219 11.31 -7.56 10.47
C VAL A 219 10.20 -7.88 9.45
N VAL A 220 9.02 -7.28 9.66
CA VAL A 220 7.88 -7.38 8.75
C VAL A 220 7.60 -5.99 8.16
N LEU A 221 7.78 -5.85 6.85
CA LEU A 221 7.44 -4.64 6.11
C LEU A 221 5.95 -4.61 5.80
N GLY A 222 5.32 -3.44 5.87
CA GLY A 222 3.89 -3.28 5.59
C GLY A 222 3.55 -2.00 4.83
N VAL A 223 2.70 -2.12 3.81
CA VAL A 223 2.11 -1.00 3.06
C VAL A 223 0.59 -1.02 3.19
N LYS A 224 0.00 0.16 3.44
CA LYS A 224 -1.43 0.35 3.74
C LYS A 224 -2.22 0.52 2.44
N LEU A 225 -3.27 -0.26 2.23
CA LEU A 225 -4.00 -0.32 0.97
C LEU A 225 -5.51 -0.12 1.16
N ALA A 226 -6.10 0.63 0.23
CA ALA A 226 -7.47 0.47 -0.22
C ALA A 226 -7.47 0.87 -1.70
N ASP A 227 -7.86 -0.03 -2.59
CA ASP A 227 -7.82 0.09 -4.07
C ASP A 227 -6.45 0.20 -4.75
N CYS A 228 -5.41 0.72 -4.10
CA CYS A 228 -4.04 0.68 -4.62
C CYS A 228 -3.46 -0.75 -4.54
N CYS A 229 -2.52 -1.09 -5.43
CA CYS A 229 -1.88 -2.41 -5.43
C CYS A 229 -0.68 -2.42 -4.48
N GLY A 230 -0.59 -3.43 -3.62
CA GLY A 230 0.64 -3.81 -2.94
C GLY A 230 1.46 -4.72 -3.85
N VAL A 231 2.74 -4.43 -4.05
CA VAL A 231 3.69 -5.33 -4.71
C VAL A 231 4.65 -5.82 -3.64
N LEU A 232 4.66 -7.13 -3.40
CA LEU A 232 5.58 -7.79 -2.48
C LEU A 232 6.65 -8.51 -3.29
N LEU A 233 7.92 -8.22 -3.00
CA LEU A 233 9.07 -8.84 -3.67
C LEU A 233 9.89 -9.66 -2.66
N HIS A 234 10.43 -10.79 -3.12
CA HIS A 234 11.35 -11.64 -2.35
C HIS A 234 12.51 -12.10 -3.25
N ASP A 235 13.74 -11.88 -2.79
CA ASP A 235 14.94 -12.52 -3.32
C ASP A 235 15.35 -13.70 -2.39
N PRO A 236 15.11 -14.96 -2.80
CA PRO A 236 15.49 -16.12 -2.00
C PRO A 236 16.99 -16.42 -2.03
N VAL A 237 17.77 -15.79 -2.92
CA VAL A 237 19.22 -15.99 -3.04
C VAL A 237 19.96 -14.98 -2.15
N ARG A 238 19.44 -13.75 -2.04
CA ARG A 238 20.02 -12.69 -1.20
C ARG A 238 19.38 -12.54 0.17
N GLU A 239 18.30 -13.27 0.45
CA GLU A 239 17.50 -13.13 1.66
C GLU A 239 17.05 -11.67 1.86
N VAL A 240 16.32 -11.12 0.89
CA VAL A 240 15.84 -9.73 0.91
C VAL A 240 14.37 -9.68 0.52
N VAL A 241 13.59 -8.84 1.22
CA VAL A 241 12.16 -8.63 0.92
C VAL A 241 11.85 -7.15 0.75
N ALA A 242 10.82 -6.85 -0.05
CA ALA A 242 10.31 -5.50 -0.24
C ALA A 242 8.77 -5.44 -0.25
N ALA A 243 8.21 -4.37 0.33
CA ALA A 243 6.79 -4.05 0.27
C ALA A 243 6.59 -2.69 -0.39
N ILE A 244 5.83 -2.64 -1.48
CA ILE A 244 5.70 -1.46 -2.36
C ILE A 244 4.22 -1.08 -2.49
N HIS A 245 3.88 0.17 -2.22
CA HIS A 245 2.57 0.77 -2.50
C HIS A 245 2.56 1.35 -3.92
N SER A 246 1.94 0.63 -4.85
CA SER A 246 1.80 1.06 -6.25
C SER A 246 0.34 1.43 -6.54
N GLY A 247 -0.07 2.60 -6.04
CA GLY A 247 -1.22 3.33 -6.57
C GLY A 247 -0.86 4.06 -7.86
N TRP A 248 -1.84 4.53 -8.65
CA TRP A 248 -1.60 5.02 -10.02
C TRP A 248 -0.48 6.07 -10.16
N ARG A 249 -0.25 6.93 -9.16
CA ARG A 249 0.87 7.89 -9.15
C ARG A 249 2.22 7.22 -8.96
N GLY A 250 2.33 6.25 -8.04
CA GLY A 250 3.53 5.42 -7.87
C GLY A 250 3.79 4.56 -9.11
N THR A 251 2.74 4.03 -9.74
CA THR A 251 2.84 3.32 -11.02
C THR A 251 3.32 4.25 -12.14
N ALA A 252 2.77 5.47 -12.26
CA ALA A 252 3.22 6.48 -13.22
C ALA A 252 4.69 6.90 -13.00
N ALA A 253 5.11 6.99 -11.74
CA ALA A 253 6.49 7.25 -11.34
C ALA A 253 7.39 5.99 -11.31
N ASN A 254 6.88 4.83 -11.74
CA ASN A 254 7.56 3.55 -11.81
C ASN A 254 8.31 3.12 -10.52
N ILE A 255 7.65 3.28 -9.36
CA ILE A 255 8.19 2.90 -8.05
C ILE A 255 8.68 1.44 -8.00
N THR A 256 8.04 0.55 -8.74
CA THR A 256 8.42 -0.86 -8.84
C THR A 256 9.82 -1.04 -9.43
N ALA A 257 10.14 -0.35 -10.54
CA ALA A 257 11.49 -0.40 -11.11
C ALA A 257 12.51 0.33 -10.22
N HIS A 258 12.12 1.39 -9.50
CA HIS A 258 12.99 2.07 -8.53
C HIS A 258 13.38 1.13 -7.38
N ALA A 259 12.41 0.40 -6.82
CA ALA A 259 12.66 -0.59 -5.78
C ALA A 259 13.56 -1.74 -6.27
N ILE A 260 13.35 -2.26 -7.49
CA ILE A 260 14.23 -3.28 -8.10
C ILE A 260 15.65 -2.72 -8.34
N THR A 261 15.77 -1.46 -8.77
CA THR A 261 17.06 -0.80 -8.93
C THR A 261 17.83 -0.71 -7.60
N LEU A 262 17.13 -0.44 -6.50
CA LEU A 262 17.73 -0.42 -5.16
C LEU A 262 18.05 -1.82 -4.63
N LEU A 263 17.20 -2.82 -4.87
CA LEU A 263 17.48 -4.22 -4.58
C LEU A 263 18.79 -4.68 -5.25
N ALA A 264 18.95 -4.39 -6.54
CA ALA A 264 20.16 -4.69 -7.29
C ALA A 264 21.38 -3.86 -6.81
N GLY A 265 21.23 -2.55 -6.64
CA GLY A 265 22.34 -1.65 -6.30
C GLY A 265 22.85 -1.75 -4.85
N ARG A 266 21.96 -2.01 -3.88
CA ARG A 266 22.30 -2.06 -2.45
C ARG A 266 22.55 -3.48 -1.93
N TYR A 267 21.76 -4.45 -2.37
CA TYR A 267 21.82 -5.83 -1.87
C TYR A 267 22.36 -6.83 -2.92
N GLY A 268 22.59 -6.37 -4.15
CA GLY A 268 23.07 -7.20 -5.26
C GLY A 268 22.03 -8.21 -5.77
N CYS A 269 20.75 -8.00 -5.47
CA CYS A 269 19.66 -8.85 -5.97
C CYS A 269 19.66 -8.91 -7.49
N MET A 270 19.37 -10.10 -8.04
CA MET A 270 19.18 -10.27 -9.48
C MET A 270 17.68 -10.27 -9.78
N ALA A 271 17.23 -9.42 -10.71
CA ALA A 271 15.81 -9.34 -11.06
C ALA A 271 15.23 -10.70 -11.50
N SER A 272 16.05 -11.55 -12.12
CA SER A 272 15.68 -12.92 -12.52
C SER A 272 15.38 -13.88 -11.36
N ASP A 273 15.90 -13.60 -10.17
CA ASP A 273 15.69 -14.39 -8.96
C ASP A 273 14.54 -13.87 -8.11
N LEU A 274 14.13 -12.61 -8.31
CA LEU A 274 12.98 -12.04 -7.61
C LEU A 274 11.69 -12.84 -7.87
N GLN A 275 11.00 -13.14 -6.78
CA GLN A 275 9.61 -13.58 -6.77
C GLN A 275 8.74 -12.36 -6.46
N ALA A 276 7.63 -12.20 -7.17
CA ALA A 276 6.72 -11.07 -7.02
C ALA A 276 5.29 -11.53 -6.79
N TRP A 277 4.59 -10.91 -5.84
CA TRP A 277 3.16 -11.06 -5.63
C TRP A 277 2.47 -9.69 -5.67
N LEU A 278 1.42 -9.56 -6.49
CA LEU A 278 0.59 -8.37 -6.58
C LEU A 278 -0.72 -8.62 -5.83
N SER A 279 -1.03 -7.74 -4.88
CA SER A 279 -2.24 -7.83 -4.06
C SER A 279 -3.52 -7.57 -4.85
N PRO A 280 -4.68 -7.98 -4.34
CA PRO A 280 -5.98 -7.45 -4.75
C PRO A 280 -5.95 -5.92 -4.79
N CYS A 281 -6.53 -5.33 -5.83
CA CYS A 281 -6.62 -3.88 -6.00
C CYS A 281 -7.91 -3.48 -6.73
N ALA A 282 -8.06 -2.20 -7.09
CA ALA A 282 -9.09 -1.80 -8.03
C ALA A 282 -8.79 -2.38 -9.42
N SER A 283 -9.63 -3.31 -9.87
CA SER A 283 -9.44 -4.05 -11.13
C SER A 283 -9.77 -3.19 -12.34
N GLY A 284 -9.00 -3.33 -13.42
CA GLY A 284 -9.27 -2.69 -14.73
C GLY A 284 -10.64 -3.05 -15.35
N ARG A 285 -11.39 -3.99 -14.77
CA ARG A 285 -12.80 -4.24 -15.12
C ARG A 285 -13.73 -3.09 -14.68
N VAL A 286 -13.41 -2.40 -13.58
CA VAL A 286 -14.29 -1.39 -12.94
C VAL A 286 -13.58 -0.10 -12.48
N TYR A 287 -12.24 -0.04 -12.51
CA TYR A 287 -11.48 1.10 -11.98
C TYR A 287 -11.53 2.32 -12.90
N GLU A 288 -12.59 3.12 -12.75
CA GLU A 288 -12.79 4.37 -13.47
C GLU A 288 -11.73 5.42 -13.09
N VAL A 289 -11.10 6.05 -14.08
CA VAL A 289 -10.11 7.13 -13.90
C VAL A 289 -10.41 8.33 -14.80
N GLY A 290 -9.87 9.49 -14.40
CA GLY A 290 -9.96 10.74 -15.13
C GLY A 290 -8.91 10.87 -16.23
N VAL A 291 -8.82 12.08 -16.80
CA VAL A 291 -7.93 12.34 -17.94
C VAL A 291 -6.45 12.23 -17.56
N ASP A 292 -6.13 12.70 -16.35
CA ASP A 292 -4.83 12.71 -15.69
C ASP A 292 -4.12 11.35 -15.67
N VAL A 293 -4.86 10.27 -15.42
CA VAL A 293 -4.25 8.93 -15.35
C VAL A 293 -3.89 8.40 -16.73
N HIS A 294 -4.74 8.61 -17.73
CA HIS A 294 -4.51 8.11 -19.10
C HIS A 294 -3.43 8.90 -19.85
N GLU A 295 -3.27 10.20 -19.60
CA GLU A 295 -2.19 10.98 -20.21
C GLU A 295 -0.81 10.36 -19.91
N VAL A 296 -0.64 9.71 -18.75
CA VAL A 296 0.61 9.06 -18.34
C VAL A 296 0.59 7.53 -18.52
N LEU A 297 -0.56 6.87 -18.33
CA LEU A 297 -0.71 5.40 -18.28
C LEU A 297 -1.70 4.86 -19.34
N GLY A 298 -1.99 5.62 -20.40
CA GLY A 298 -3.02 5.33 -21.39
C GLY A 298 -2.92 3.96 -22.09
N ARG A 299 -1.72 3.38 -22.22
CA ARG A 299 -1.49 2.00 -22.69
C ARG A 299 -2.25 0.94 -21.88
N TYR A 300 -2.55 1.25 -20.62
CA TYR A 300 -3.25 0.38 -19.67
C TYR A 300 -4.69 0.82 -19.42
N CYS A 301 -5.19 1.78 -20.20
CA CYS A 301 -6.54 2.32 -20.10
C CYS A 301 -7.44 1.82 -21.24
N ARG A 302 -8.68 1.45 -20.92
CA ARG A 302 -9.74 1.16 -21.90
C ARG A 302 -10.79 2.28 -21.91
N PRO A 303 -11.18 2.82 -23.07
CA PRO A 303 -12.23 3.85 -23.15
C PRO A 303 -13.60 3.33 -22.72
N ARG A 304 -14.41 4.24 -22.18
CA ARG A 304 -15.84 4.07 -21.90
C ARG A 304 -16.68 5.04 -22.72
N ALA A 305 -17.96 4.73 -22.90
CA ALA A 305 -18.91 5.55 -23.63
C ALA A 305 -19.17 6.94 -22.99
N ASP A 306 -18.90 7.10 -21.70
CA ASP A 306 -19.08 8.35 -20.95
C ASP A 306 -17.84 9.26 -20.94
N GLY A 307 -16.90 9.06 -21.87
CA GLY A 307 -15.68 9.87 -22.00
C GLY A 307 -14.61 9.63 -20.92
N LYS A 308 -14.78 8.58 -20.11
CA LYS A 308 -13.84 8.17 -19.06
C LYS A 308 -13.05 6.94 -19.45
N TRP A 309 -12.07 6.58 -18.60
CA TRP A 309 -11.19 5.44 -18.81
C TRP A 309 -11.31 4.41 -17.68
N LEU A 310 -11.09 3.13 -18.02
CA LEU A 310 -10.89 2.04 -17.06
C LEU A 310 -9.41 1.68 -17.05
N PHE A 311 -8.73 1.86 -15.92
CA PHE A 311 -7.29 1.66 -15.80
C PHE A 311 -6.95 0.30 -15.17
N ASP A 312 -6.13 -0.48 -15.85
CA ASP A 312 -5.60 -1.75 -15.35
C ASP A 312 -4.22 -1.58 -14.68
N ASN A 313 -4.24 -1.36 -13.37
CA ASN A 313 -3.03 -1.14 -12.59
C ASN A 313 -2.16 -2.41 -12.45
N HIS A 314 -2.79 -3.60 -12.35
CA HIS A 314 -2.06 -4.86 -12.32
C HIS A 314 -1.24 -5.05 -13.59
N ARG A 315 -1.84 -4.85 -14.76
CA ARG A 315 -1.14 -4.95 -16.05
C ARG A 315 0.02 -3.97 -16.15
N ALA A 316 -0.15 -2.73 -15.69
CA ALA A 316 0.92 -1.74 -15.69
C ALA A 316 2.12 -2.17 -14.82
N ILE A 317 1.86 -2.73 -13.64
CA ILE A 317 2.89 -3.21 -12.72
C ILE A 317 3.56 -4.49 -13.25
N VAL A 318 2.82 -5.42 -13.87
CA VAL A 318 3.40 -6.62 -14.51
C VAL A 318 4.34 -6.23 -15.64
N ASP A 319 3.93 -5.31 -16.54
CA ASP A 319 4.80 -4.80 -17.60
C ASP A 319 6.07 -4.13 -17.01
N GLN A 320 5.97 -3.43 -15.88
CA GLN A 320 7.12 -2.84 -15.17
C GLN A 320 8.07 -3.89 -14.57
N LEU A 321 7.54 -4.93 -13.90
CA LEU A 321 8.32 -6.03 -13.33
C LEU A 321 9.09 -6.78 -14.42
N VAL A 322 8.42 -7.15 -15.51
CA VAL A 322 9.04 -7.86 -16.65
C VAL A 322 10.09 -6.98 -17.34
N SER A 323 9.80 -5.69 -17.55
CA SER A 323 10.76 -4.74 -18.12
C SER A 323 11.99 -4.51 -17.23
N SER A 324 11.85 -4.71 -15.92
CA SER A 324 12.95 -4.66 -14.95
C SER A 324 13.73 -5.99 -14.85
N GLY A 325 13.36 -7.01 -15.62
CA GLY A 325 14.03 -8.32 -15.68
C GLY A 325 13.43 -9.42 -14.79
N VAL A 326 12.31 -9.16 -14.11
CA VAL A 326 11.61 -10.21 -13.33
C VAL A 326 10.96 -11.21 -14.27
N LEU A 327 11.23 -12.50 -14.04
CA LEU A 327 10.73 -13.55 -14.92
C LEU A 327 9.22 -13.70 -14.76
N GLN A 328 8.46 -13.64 -15.86
CA GLN A 328 6.99 -13.74 -15.84
C GLN A 328 6.44 -14.89 -14.99
N ARG A 329 7.09 -16.06 -15.01
CA ARG A 329 6.71 -17.25 -14.22
C ARG A 329 6.93 -17.13 -12.70
N ARG A 330 7.61 -16.08 -12.24
CA ARG A 330 7.83 -15.73 -10.83
C ARG A 330 6.92 -14.57 -10.38
N ILE A 331 6.01 -14.10 -11.24
CA ILE A 331 5.04 -13.04 -10.92
C ILE A 331 3.67 -13.68 -10.72
N SER A 332 3.16 -13.61 -9.49
CA SER A 332 1.80 -14.02 -9.12
C SER A 332 0.91 -12.78 -8.96
N VAL A 333 -0.30 -12.82 -9.51
CA VAL A 333 -1.28 -11.73 -9.40
C VAL A 333 -2.55 -12.25 -8.76
N ASP A 334 -2.97 -11.64 -7.66
CA ASP A 334 -4.28 -11.89 -7.07
C ASP A 334 -5.32 -10.99 -7.78
N GLU A 335 -6.04 -11.56 -8.76
CA GLU A 335 -6.99 -10.83 -9.62
C GLU A 335 -8.26 -10.33 -8.89
N MET A 336 -8.39 -10.58 -7.58
CA MET A 336 -9.55 -10.15 -6.81
C MET A 336 -9.67 -8.62 -6.77
N CYS A 337 -10.90 -8.12 -6.90
CA CYS A 337 -11.16 -6.68 -6.96
C CYS A 337 -11.66 -6.11 -5.62
N THR A 338 -10.89 -5.18 -5.05
CA THR A 338 -11.23 -4.50 -3.79
C THR A 338 -12.54 -3.72 -3.84
N ILE A 339 -12.86 -3.13 -4.99
CA ILE A 339 -14.07 -2.31 -5.18
C ILE A 339 -15.33 -3.19 -5.05
N THR A 340 -15.38 -4.33 -5.73
CA THR A 340 -16.58 -5.16 -5.84
C THR A 340 -16.70 -6.22 -4.75
N ASP A 341 -15.59 -6.67 -4.17
CA ASP A 341 -15.59 -7.69 -3.11
C ASP A 341 -15.53 -7.02 -1.72
N LEU A 342 -16.48 -7.38 -0.85
CA LEU A 342 -16.65 -6.82 0.49
C LEU A 342 -15.62 -7.36 1.51
N ARG A 343 -14.83 -8.38 1.16
CA ARG A 343 -13.72 -8.88 1.99
C ARG A 343 -12.54 -7.91 2.06
N TYR A 344 -12.53 -6.86 1.25
CA TYR A 344 -11.47 -5.86 1.20
C TYR A 344 -12.01 -4.45 1.44
N HIS A 345 -11.23 -3.58 2.08
CA HIS A 345 -11.53 -2.15 2.14
C HIS A 345 -11.36 -1.52 0.75
N SER A 346 -12.30 -0.67 0.35
CA SER A 346 -12.20 0.12 -0.88
C SER A 346 -12.51 1.59 -0.61
N TYR A 347 -11.59 2.48 -0.98
CA TYR A 347 -11.81 3.91 -0.88
C TYR A 347 -12.80 4.39 -1.94
N ARG A 348 -12.82 3.76 -3.12
CA ARG A 348 -13.75 4.08 -4.20
C ARG A 348 -15.20 3.74 -3.82
N ARG A 349 -15.40 2.64 -3.09
CA ARG A 349 -16.71 2.22 -2.56
C ARG A 349 -17.10 2.99 -1.29
N ASP A 350 -16.25 2.96 -0.26
CA ASP A 350 -16.61 3.38 1.11
C ASP A 350 -16.14 4.82 1.45
N ARG A 351 -15.38 5.46 0.54
CA ARG A 351 -14.85 6.84 0.63
C ARG A 351 -14.15 7.13 1.95
N GLY A 352 -14.45 8.27 2.58
CA GLY A 352 -13.80 8.73 3.81
C GLY A 352 -13.98 7.79 5.01
N ARG A 353 -14.94 6.86 4.93
CA ARG A 353 -15.20 5.83 5.96
C ARG A 353 -14.43 4.52 5.73
N SER A 354 -13.72 4.38 4.60
CA SER A 354 -12.97 3.18 4.27
C SER A 354 -11.77 2.99 5.20
N GLY A 355 -11.61 1.79 5.77
CA GLY A 355 -10.38 1.39 6.45
C GLY A 355 -9.22 1.13 5.47
N ARG A 356 -8.10 0.61 5.95
CA ARG A 356 -6.97 0.17 5.10
C ARG A 356 -6.55 -1.23 5.49
N MET A 357 -6.39 -2.11 4.50
CA MET A 357 -5.62 -3.35 4.67
C MET A 357 -4.14 -3.02 4.87
N LEU A 358 -3.36 -3.97 5.38
CA LEU A 358 -1.91 -3.99 5.24
C LEU A 358 -1.54 -5.15 4.32
N ALA A 359 -0.82 -4.87 3.22
CA ALA A 359 -0.05 -5.90 2.51
C ALA A 359 1.35 -5.92 3.12
N PHE A 360 1.84 -7.10 3.47
CA PHE A 360 3.04 -7.26 4.28
C PHE A 360 3.93 -8.41 3.83
N ILE A 361 5.23 -8.25 4.05
CA ILE A 361 6.23 -9.30 3.87
C ILE A 361 7.37 -9.16 4.89
N GLY A 362 7.81 -10.28 5.44
CA GLY A 362 8.99 -10.40 6.29
C GLY A 362 9.56 -11.81 6.20
N MET A 363 10.80 -11.99 6.62
CA MET A 363 11.42 -13.31 6.78
C MET A 363 11.44 -13.68 8.26
N ARG A 364 11.15 -14.92 8.61
CA ARG A 364 11.26 -15.41 9.99
C ARG A 364 12.71 -15.38 10.47
N GLU A 365 12.90 -15.21 11.78
CA GLU A 365 14.19 -15.49 12.42
C GLU A 365 14.58 -16.95 12.17
N LYS A 366 15.89 -17.21 11.99
CA LYS A 366 16.42 -18.58 11.91
C LYS A 366 16.45 -19.16 13.34
N PRO A 367 16.07 -20.44 13.54
CA PRO A 367 16.10 -21.10 14.85
C PRO A 367 17.49 -21.15 15.51
#